data_AF-A0A971VQ33-F1
#
_entry.id   AF-A0A971VQ33-F1
#
_cell.length_a   1.000
_cell.length_b   1.000
_cell.length_c   1.000
_cell.angle_alpha   90.00
_cell.angle_beta   90.00
_cell.angle_gamma   90.00
#
_symmetry.space_group_name_H-M   'P 1'
#
loop_
_entity.id
_entity.type
_entity.pdbx_description
1 polymer ?
#
loop_
_entity_poly.entity_id
_entity_poly.type
_entity_poly.pdbx_seq_one_letter_code
_entity_poly.pdbx_strand_id
1 'polypeptide(L)'
;MANCPHCNYKLRFWHIKAECPSCGVNIPNYNWEERLEQDADIAEAALKKFRLKVAAIKSTLFGSAVRIVRFIMTFVPLIIFPLPFIKFALYIPFPREPKSYSLINIAMGIVKEYNIKAIINTLNTTYFKVPAAVILASLILVAVAVLFGVLNFVFMLTSSFSMKNTKSIFCCAVSTLAFLALLIMLLVFKANVLSAYADIIHFGLGPAIYIGLALFITNLTLNIIIHPSLKRQRKEHFSL
;
A
#
# COMPACT_ATOMS: atom_id res chain seq x y z
N MET A 1 -8.28 20.25 -38.16
CA MET A 1 -8.23 21.10 -39.37
C MET A 1 -7.81 22.49 -38.92
N ALA A 2 -6.75 23.04 -39.50
CA ALA A 2 -6.27 24.36 -39.13
C ALA A 2 -7.05 25.44 -39.91
N ASN A 3 -7.37 26.54 -39.26
CA ASN A 3 -7.89 27.73 -39.92
C ASN A 3 -6.75 28.74 -40.08
N CYS A 4 -6.85 29.62 -41.08
CA CYS A 4 -5.93 30.74 -41.23
C CYS A 4 -6.09 31.71 -40.05
N PRO A 5 -5.01 32.09 -39.35
CA PRO A 5 -5.10 32.99 -38.18
C PRO A 5 -5.49 34.44 -38.54
N HIS A 6 -5.33 34.88 -39.79
CA HIS A 6 -5.69 36.23 -40.25
C HIS A 6 -7.14 36.33 -40.74
N CYS A 7 -7.56 35.47 -41.68
CA CYS A 7 -8.89 35.54 -42.30
C CYS A 7 -9.87 34.43 -41.87
N ASN A 8 -9.45 33.56 -40.95
CA ASN A 8 -10.21 32.40 -40.48
C ASN A 8 -10.67 31.42 -41.58
N TYR A 9 -10.06 31.50 -42.77
CA TYR A 9 -10.34 30.57 -43.88
C TYR A 9 -9.95 29.14 -43.48
N LYS A 10 -10.87 28.20 -43.66
CA LYS A 10 -10.67 26.79 -43.33
C LYS A 10 -9.75 26.13 -44.35
N LEU A 11 -8.54 25.75 -43.93
CA LEU A 11 -7.55 25.14 -44.82
C LEU A 11 -7.92 23.67 -45.08
N ARG A 12 -7.81 23.26 -46.34
CA ARG A 12 -7.93 21.85 -46.74
C ARG A 12 -6.69 21.08 -46.26
N PHE A 13 -6.86 19.83 -45.85
CA PHE A 13 -5.77 19.06 -45.24
C PHE A 13 -4.58 18.80 -46.18
N TRP A 14 -4.78 18.85 -47.50
CA TRP A 14 -3.76 18.65 -48.53
C TRP A 14 -3.09 19.96 -48.98
N HIS A 15 -3.39 21.10 -48.34
CA HIS A 15 -2.77 22.38 -48.69
C HIS A 15 -1.39 22.51 -48.02
N ILE A 16 -0.33 22.13 -48.74
CA ILE A 16 1.06 22.07 -48.25
C ILE A 16 1.76 23.44 -48.28
N LYS A 17 1.25 24.40 -49.07
CA LYS A 17 1.85 25.74 -49.17
C LYS A 17 1.69 26.50 -47.84
N ALA A 18 2.73 27.25 -47.48
CA ALA A 18 2.82 28.05 -46.25
C ALA A 18 1.92 29.30 -46.27
N GLU A 19 1.58 29.81 -47.46
CA GLU A 19 0.70 30.96 -47.64
C GLU A 19 -0.78 30.58 -47.64
N CYS A 20 -1.63 31.44 -47.11
CA CYS A 20 -3.08 31.25 -47.17
C CYS A 20 -3.60 31.49 -48.61
N PRO A 21 -4.40 30.57 -49.18
CA PRO A 21 -4.94 30.73 -50.53
C PRO A 21 -5.96 31.87 -50.67
N SER A 22 -6.53 32.34 -49.55
CA SER A 22 -7.53 33.41 -49.55
C SER A 22 -6.96 34.80 -49.24
N CYS A 23 -5.91 34.92 -48.42
CA CYS A 23 -5.36 36.23 -48.02
C CYS A 23 -3.86 36.40 -48.32
N GLY A 24 -3.17 35.40 -48.87
CA GLY A 24 -1.74 35.47 -49.23
C GLY A 24 -0.77 35.52 -48.05
N VAL A 25 -1.26 35.65 -46.83
CA VAL A 25 -0.44 35.73 -45.61
C VAL A 25 0.27 34.40 -45.34
N ASN A 26 1.55 34.47 -44.97
CA ASN A 26 2.34 33.32 -44.53
C ASN A 26 1.84 32.80 -43.17
N ILE A 27 1.13 31.66 -43.16
CA ILE A 27 0.41 31.11 -42.00
C ILE A 27 1.33 30.82 -40.80
N PRO A 28 2.52 30.19 -40.96
CA PRO A 28 3.42 29.94 -39.84
C PRO A 28 4.03 31.22 -39.26
N ASN A 29 4.31 32.22 -40.11
CA ASN A 29 4.97 33.46 -39.70
C ASN A 29 4.00 34.58 -39.34
N TYR A 30 2.69 34.35 -39.47
CA TYR A 30 1.69 35.34 -39.10
C TYR A 30 1.65 35.47 -37.58
N ASN A 31 1.99 36.67 -37.09
CA ASN A 31 1.99 37.04 -35.68
C ASN A 31 2.78 36.05 -34.80
N TRP A 32 3.91 35.56 -35.34
CA TRP A 32 4.69 34.49 -34.73
C TRP A 32 5.34 34.90 -33.41
N GLU A 33 5.78 36.16 -33.28
CA GLU A 33 6.32 36.72 -32.03
C GLU A 33 5.28 36.70 -30.90
N GLU A 34 4.09 37.27 -31.13
CA GLU A 34 3.02 37.28 -30.11
C GLU A 34 2.57 35.87 -29.75
N ARG A 35 2.52 34.94 -30.71
CA ARG A 35 2.21 33.54 -30.44
C ARG A 35 3.29 32.83 -29.63
N LEU A 36 4.56 33.14 -29.88
CA LEU A 36 5.66 32.61 -29.08
C LEU A 36 5.63 33.16 -27.66
N GLU A 37 5.29 34.43 -27.47
CA GLU A 37 5.07 35.01 -26.14
C GLU A 37 3.89 34.35 -25.42
N GLN A 38 2.75 34.15 -26.11
CA GLN A 38 1.60 33.45 -25.55
C GLN A 38 1.93 31.98 -25.19
N ASP A 39 2.65 31.26 -26.05
CA ASP A 39 3.08 29.89 -25.77
C ASP A 39 4.09 29.86 -24.61
N ALA A 40 4.96 30.86 -24.49
CA ALA A 40 5.87 31.01 -23.36
C ALA A 40 5.10 31.23 -22.05
N ASP A 41 4.11 32.14 -22.02
CA ASP A 41 3.26 32.39 -20.85
C ASP A 41 2.50 31.12 -20.42
N ILE A 42 1.96 30.36 -21.38
CA ILE A 42 1.27 29.09 -21.12
C ILE A 42 2.25 28.07 -20.55
N ALA A 43 3.46 27.96 -21.12
CA ALA A 43 4.49 27.05 -20.65
C ALA A 43 4.95 27.42 -19.23
N GLU A 44 5.13 28.70 -18.92
CA GLU A 44 5.47 29.19 -17.59
C GLU A 44 4.36 28.90 -16.58
N ALA A 45 3.10 29.13 -16.94
CA ALA A 45 1.96 28.81 -16.09
C ALA A 45 1.86 27.30 -15.80
N ALA A 46 2.13 26.45 -16.79
CA ALA A 46 2.17 25.00 -16.62
C ALA A 46 3.36 24.57 -15.74
N LEU A 47 4.54 25.16 -15.96
CA LEU A 47 5.74 24.89 -15.18
C LEU A 47 5.57 25.32 -13.71
N LYS A 48 4.92 26.47 -13.46
CA LYS A 48 4.56 26.92 -12.12
C LYS A 48 3.67 25.89 -11.41
N LYS A 49 2.62 25.40 -12.07
CA LYS A 49 1.76 24.33 -11.53
C LYS A 49 2.55 23.05 -11.24
N PHE A 50 3.47 22.68 -12.12
CA PHE A 50 4.33 21.51 -11.93
C PHE A 50 5.26 21.66 -10.72
N ARG A 51 5.97 22.79 -10.60
CA ARG A 51 6.85 23.09 -9.46
C ARG A 51 6.12 23.06 -8.13
N LEU A 52 4.89 23.58 -8.07
CA LEU A 52 4.04 23.51 -6.87
C LEU A 52 3.70 22.07 -6.50
N LYS A 53 3.35 21.21 -7.47
CA LYS A 53 3.08 19.79 -7.22
C LYS A 53 4.33 19.05 -6.72
N VAL A 54 5.49 19.30 -7.32
CA VAL A 54 6.76 18.70 -6.89
C VAL A 54 7.12 19.16 -5.48
N ALA A 55 6.94 20.44 -5.14
CA ALA A 55 7.15 20.96 -3.80
C ALA A 55 6.20 20.32 -2.77
N ALA A 56 4.94 20.09 -3.12
CA ALA A 56 3.98 19.38 -2.27
C ALA A 56 4.43 17.91 -2.04
N ILE A 57 4.91 17.21 -3.06
CA ILE A 57 5.43 15.85 -2.91
C ILE A 57 6.68 15.83 -2.01
N LYS A 58 7.64 16.72 -2.26
CA LYS A 58 8.87 16.79 -1.47
C LYS A 58 8.57 17.10 0.00
N SER A 59 7.68 18.05 0.26
CA SER A 59 7.30 18.40 1.62
C SER A 59 6.56 17.25 2.30
N THR A 60 5.62 16.56 1.65
CA THR A 60 4.86 15.46 2.28
C THR A 60 5.70 14.24 2.62
N LEU A 61 6.69 13.90 1.80
CA LEU A 61 7.55 12.73 2.02
C LEU A 61 8.76 13.06 2.90
N PHE A 62 9.44 14.18 2.63
CA PHE A 62 10.74 14.51 3.22
C PHE A 62 10.75 15.83 4.01
N GLY A 63 9.59 16.45 4.23
CA GLY A 63 9.52 17.78 4.86
C GLY A 63 9.83 17.79 6.37
N SER A 64 9.84 16.64 7.04
CA SER A 64 10.25 16.53 8.44
C SER A 64 10.78 15.14 8.76
N ALA A 65 11.59 15.01 9.83
CA ALA A 65 12.11 13.73 10.28
C ALA A 65 10.99 12.69 10.50
N VAL A 66 9.84 13.11 11.05
CA VAL A 66 8.68 12.23 11.29
C VAL A 66 8.10 11.69 9.98
N ARG A 67 8.12 12.48 8.88
CA ARG A 67 7.63 12.04 7.56
C ARG A 67 8.56 11.01 6.92
N ILE A 68 9.87 11.19 7.09
CA ILE A 68 10.88 10.22 6.65
C ILE A 68 10.72 8.91 7.43
N VAL A 69 10.61 8.99 8.76
CA VAL A 69 10.38 7.81 9.60
C VAL A 69 9.09 7.09 9.20
N ARG A 70 8.00 7.81 8.95
CA ARG A 70 6.74 7.22 8.45
C ARG A 70 6.95 6.48 7.12
N PHE A 71 7.70 7.07 6.19
CA PHE A 71 7.98 6.44 4.90
C PHE A 71 8.68 5.09 5.08
N ILE A 72 9.75 5.07 5.88
CA ILE A 72 10.50 3.85 6.22
C ILE A 72 9.58 2.85 6.94
N MET A 73 8.84 3.31 7.93
CA MET A 73 7.94 2.50 8.76
C MET A 73 6.74 1.94 8.00
N THR A 74 6.50 2.39 6.78
CA THR A 74 5.51 1.75 5.90
C THR A 74 6.03 0.43 5.33
N PHE A 75 7.35 0.27 5.19
CA PHE A 75 7.99 -0.96 4.68
C PHE A 75 8.37 -1.96 5.78
N VAL A 76 8.79 -1.46 6.94
CA VAL A 76 9.30 -2.29 8.04
C VAL A 76 8.30 -3.39 8.48
N PRO A 77 6.98 -3.14 8.61
CA PRO A 77 6.00 -4.18 8.92
C PRO A 77 5.88 -5.27 7.86
N LEU A 78 6.28 -5.04 6.60
CA LEU A 78 6.26 -6.07 5.56
C LEU A 78 7.50 -6.96 5.63
N ILE A 79 8.63 -6.42 6.09
CA ILE A 79 9.89 -7.14 6.22
C ILE A 79 9.84 -8.14 7.40
N ILE A 80 8.87 -8.01 8.32
CA ILE A 80 8.71 -8.94 9.45
C ILE A 80 8.14 -10.31 9.02
N PHE A 81 7.42 -10.39 7.89
CA PHE A 81 6.75 -11.62 7.43
C PHE A 81 7.65 -12.86 7.17
N PRO A 82 8.92 -12.74 6.77
CA PRO A 82 9.85 -13.88 6.72
C PRO A 82 10.30 -14.42 8.08
N LEU A 83 10.11 -13.70 9.19
CA LEU A 83 10.53 -14.17 10.51
C LEU A 83 9.62 -15.30 11.04
N PRO A 84 10.14 -16.16 11.94
CA PRO A 84 9.35 -17.25 12.52
C PRO A 84 8.30 -16.70 13.51
N PHE A 85 7.02 -16.85 13.14
CA PHE A 85 5.89 -16.47 14.00
C PHE A 85 5.48 -17.60 14.94
N ILE A 86 5.63 -18.85 14.52
CA ILE A 86 5.18 -20.03 15.27
C ILE A 86 6.34 -21.00 15.44
N LYS A 87 6.50 -21.53 16.65
CA LYS A 87 7.35 -22.69 16.96
C LYS A 87 6.45 -23.87 17.27
N PHE A 88 6.65 -24.97 16.56
CA PHE A 88 5.82 -26.16 16.71
C PHE A 88 6.70 -27.39 16.82
N ALA A 89 6.46 -28.21 17.86
CA ALA A 89 7.14 -29.48 18.07
C ALA A 89 6.11 -30.58 18.30
N LEU A 90 6.29 -31.70 17.59
CA LEU A 90 5.52 -32.93 17.76
C LEU A 90 6.40 -33.99 18.41
N TYR A 91 5.99 -34.46 19.58
CA TYR A 91 6.63 -35.58 20.26
C TYR A 91 5.79 -36.82 19.95
N ILE A 92 6.09 -37.44 18.82
CA ILE A 92 5.69 -38.83 18.52
C ILE A 92 6.87 -39.72 19.00
N PRO A 93 6.84 -41.08 18.98
CA PRO A 93 7.79 -41.95 19.69
C PRO A 93 9.26 -41.81 19.27
N PHE A 94 9.58 -40.94 18.30
CA PHE A 94 10.91 -40.41 18.05
C PHE A 94 10.88 -38.88 18.26
N PRO A 95 11.71 -38.32 19.17
CA PRO A 95 11.74 -36.88 19.40
C PRO A 95 12.15 -36.16 18.11
N ARG A 96 11.29 -35.26 17.62
CA ARG A 96 11.59 -34.37 16.50
C ARG A 96 11.98 -33.01 17.06
N GLU A 97 13.07 -32.43 16.54
CA GLU A 97 13.49 -31.08 16.91
C GLU A 97 12.37 -30.05 16.65
N PRO A 98 12.25 -29.01 17.51
CA PRO A 98 11.23 -27.98 17.35
C PRO A 98 11.45 -27.24 16.03
N LYS A 99 10.49 -27.35 15.11
CA LYS A 99 10.53 -26.63 13.84
C LYS A 99 9.89 -25.25 14.00
N SER A 100 10.65 -24.21 13.66
CA SER A 100 10.13 -22.85 13.57
C SER A 100 9.58 -22.60 12.18
N TYR A 101 8.32 -22.18 12.11
CA TYR A 101 7.63 -21.88 10.86
C TYR A 101 7.51 -20.35 10.71
N SER A 102 8.06 -19.83 9.62
CA SER A 102 7.74 -18.49 9.14
C SER A 102 6.40 -18.49 8.42
N LEU A 103 5.77 -17.33 8.31
CA LEU A 103 4.50 -17.17 7.60
C LEU A 103 4.64 -17.57 6.13
N ILE A 104 5.81 -17.33 5.54
CA ILE A 104 6.16 -17.71 4.17
C ILE A 104 6.28 -19.23 4.02
N ASN A 105 6.89 -19.92 4.99
CA ASN A 105 6.97 -21.39 4.95
C ASN A 105 5.59 -22.03 5.12
N ILE A 106 4.74 -21.44 5.96
CA ILE A 106 3.34 -21.87 6.12
C ILE A 106 2.58 -21.65 4.81
N ALA A 107 2.71 -20.47 4.20
CA ALA A 107 2.06 -20.16 2.93
C ALA A 107 2.58 -21.05 1.77
N MET A 108 3.89 -21.28 1.66
CA MET A 108 4.47 -22.17 0.64
C MET A 108 4.09 -23.62 0.87
N GLY A 109 4.12 -24.11 2.11
CA GLY A 109 3.65 -25.45 2.45
C GLY A 109 2.16 -25.63 2.17
N ILE A 110 1.35 -24.59 2.38
CA ILE A 110 -0.07 -24.63 2.04
C ILE A 110 -0.28 -24.61 0.53
N VAL A 111 0.42 -23.76 -0.22
CA VAL A 111 0.28 -23.69 -1.69
C VAL A 111 0.83 -24.93 -2.38
N LYS A 112 1.88 -25.57 -1.83
CA LYS A 112 2.54 -26.73 -2.45
C LYS A 112 2.04 -28.09 -1.96
N GLU A 113 1.62 -28.23 -0.71
CA GLU A 113 1.31 -29.53 -0.08
C GLU A 113 -0.13 -29.62 0.47
N TYR A 114 -0.73 -28.53 0.98
CA TYR A 114 -2.12 -28.57 1.47
C TYR A 114 -3.11 -28.05 0.43
N ASN A 115 -3.86 -28.97 -0.18
CA ASN A 115 -5.13 -28.62 -0.79
C ASN A 115 -5.98 -27.85 0.24
N ILE A 116 -6.24 -26.56 0.04
CA ILE A 116 -7.13 -25.75 0.90
C ILE A 116 -8.49 -26.46 1.10
N LYS A 117 -8.90 -27.24 0.10
CA LYS A 117 -10.05 -28.16 0.16
C LYS A 117 -9.95 -29.21 1.27
N ALA A 118 -8.77 -29.75 1.57
CA ALA A 118 -8.57 -30.71 2.66
C ALA A 118 -8.75 -30.07 4.04
N ILE A 119 -8.32 -28.81 4.21
CA ILE A 119 -8.54 -28.02 5.45
C ILE A 119 -10.04 -27.72 5.61
N ILE A 120 -10.71 -27.35 4.51
CA ILE A 120 -12.16 -27.12 4.52
C ILE A 120 -12.92 -28.41 4.81
N ASN A 121 -12.51 -29.54 4.25
CA ASN A 121 -13.14 -30.84 4.52
C ASN A 121 -12.93 -31.31 5.96
N THR A 122 -11.81 -30.93 6.60
CA THR A 122 -11.56 -31.25 8.03
C THR A 122 -12.42 -30.41 8.97
N LEU A 123 -12.97 -29.27 8.54
CA LEU A 123 -13.97 -28.51 9.32
C LEU A 123 -15.27 -29.30 9.55
N ASN A 124 -15.57 -30.27 8.68
CA ASN A 124 -16.76 -31.11 8.79
C ASN A 124 -16.59 -32.28 9.78
N THR A 125 -15.37 -32.49 10.30
CA THR A 125 -15.10 -33.54 11.30
C THR A 125 -15.22 -32.99 12.71
N THR A 126 -15.87 -33.71 13.61
CA THR A 126 -16.17 -33.27 14.99
C THR A 126 -14.90 -33.00 15.82
N TYR A 127 -13.84 -33.78 15.63
CA TYR A 127 -12.63 -33.70 16.45
C TYR A 127 -11.63 -32.61 16.01
N PHE A 128 -11.56 -32.29 14.71
CA PHE A 128 -10.60 -31.32 14.18
C PHE A 128 -11.22 -29.97 13.78
N LYS A 129 -12.52 -29.78 14.00
CA LYS A 129 -13.24 -28.56 13.65
C LYS A 129 -12.61 -27.29 14.22
N VAL A 130 -12.32 -27.27 15.52
CA VAL A 130 -11.80 -26.07 16.22
C VAL A 130 -10.36 -25.75 15.79
N PRO A 131 -9.40 -26.70 15.79
CA PRO A 131 -8.05 -26.44 15.28
C PRO A 131 -8.04 -25.98 13.81
N ALA A 132 -8.80 -26.65 12.94
CA ALA A 132 -8.87 -26.32 11.52
C ALA A 132 -9.47 -24.93 11.27
N ALA A 133 -10.52 -24.55 12.01
CA ALA A 133 -11.14 -23.23 11.90
C ALA A 133 -10.18 -22.11 12.28
N VAL A 134 -9.40 -22.30 13.36
CA VAL A 134 -8.44 -21.30 13.82
C VAL A 134 -7.28 -21.14 12.85
N ILE A 135 -6.77 -22.25 12.27
CA ILE A 135 -5.72 -22.20 11.25
C ILE A 135 -6.23 -21.45 10.00
N LEU A 136 -7.43 -21.77 9.52
CA LEU A 136 -8.00 -21.12 8.34
C LEU A 136 -8.27 -19.63 8.58
N ALA A 137 -8.84 -19.27 9.73
CA ALA A 137 -9.06 -17.87 10.11
C ALA A 137 -7.73 -17.10 10.21
N SER A 138 -6.70 -17.70 10.80
CA SER A 138 -5.36 -17.08 10.91
C SER A 138 -4.75 -16.79 9.54
N LEU A 139 -4.93 -17.69 8.57
CA LEU A 139 -4.43 -17.52 7.21
C LEU A 139 -5.14 -16.37 6.47
N ILE A 140 -6.46 -16.27 6.61
CA ILE A 140 -7.24 -15.16 6.03
C ILE A 140 -6.79 -13.82 6.65
N LEU A 141 -6.64 -13.77 7.98
CA LEU A 141 -6.22 -12.54 8.68
C LEU A 141 -4.83 -12.08 8.26
N VAL A 142 -3.90 -13.02 8.05
CA VAL A 142 -2.58 -12.74 7.49
C VAL A 142 -2.69 -12.15 6.09
N ALA A 143 -3.47 -12.77 5.20
CA ALA A 143 -3.63 -12.30 3.83
C ALA A 143 -4.23 -10.88 3.80
N VAL A 144 -5.23 -10.61 4.65
CA VAL A 144 -5.82 -9.28 4.83
C VAL A 144 -4.77 -8.28 5.34
N ALA A 145 -4.00 -8.64 6.37
CA ALA A 145 -2.96 -7.75 6.92
C ALA A 145 -1.89 -7.38 5.87
N VAL A 146 -1.44 -8.36 5.07
CA VAL A 146 -0.47 -8.14 3.98
C VAL A 146 -1.07 -7.24 2.89
N LEU A 147 -2.28 -7.55 2.42
CA LEU A 147 -2.95 -6.79 1.36
C LEU A 147 -3.14 -5.32 1.77
N PHE A 148 -3.65 -5.08 2.97
CA PHE A 148 -3.84 -3.71 3.47
C PHE A 148 -2.52 -3.00 3.80
N GLY A 149 -1.47 -3.75 4.19
CA GLY A 149 -0.11 -3.22 4.33
C GLY A 149 0.46 -2.70 3.00
N VAL A 150 0.29 -3.46 1.91
CA VAL A 150 0.70 -3.04 0.57
C VAL A 150 -0.15 -1.87 0.06
N LEU A 151 -1.47 -1.91 0.25
CA LEU A 151 -2.35 -0.80 -0.13
C LEU A 151 -2.00 0.48 0.62
N ASN A 152 -1.61 0.39 1.90
CA ASN A 152 -1.18 1.54 2.68
C ASN A 152 0.01 2.26 2.02
N PHE A 153 0.96 1.54 1.44
CA PHE A 153 2.07 2.14 0.69
C PHE A 153 1.58 2.96 -0.50
N VAL A 154 0.70 2.39 -1.33
CA VAL A 154 0.12 3.07 -2.50
C VAL A 154 -0.68 4.31 -2.06
N PHE A 155 -1.47 4.19 -0.99
CA PHE A 155 -2.23 5.33 -0.48
C PHE A 155 -1.38 6.40 0.18
N MET A 156 -0.23 6.04 0.74
CA MET A 156 0.74 7.01 1.25
C MET A 156 1.37 7.79 0.09
N LEU A 157 1.76 7.13 -1.03
CA LEU A 157 2.27 7.83 -2.21
C LEU A 157 1.21 8.73 -2.87
N THR A 158 -0.02 8.26 -3.00
CA THR A 158 -1.11 9.09 -3.56
C THR A 158 -1.53 10.22 -2.61
N SER A 159 -1.32 10.06 -1.29
CA SER A 159 -1.52 11.14 -0.32
C SER A 159 -0.57 12.31 -0.55
N SER A 160 0.61 12.11 -1.14
CA SER A 160 1.56 13.18 -1.48
C SER A 160 1.06 14.11 -2.59
N PHE A 161 0.24 13.61 -3.52
CA PHE A 161 -0.35 14.42 -4.58
C PHE A 161 -1.57 15.21 -4.11
N SER A 162 -2.38 14.60 -3.23
CA SER A 162 -3.63 15.21 -2.78
C SER A 162 -3.47 15.98 -1.47
N MET A 163 -2.47 15.68 -0.63
CA MET A 163 -2.39 16.07 0.79
C MET A 163 -3.52 15.47 1.65
N LYS A 164 -4.08 14.31 1.25
CA LYS A 164 -5.20 13.61 1.91
C LYS A 164 -4.69 12.30 2.51
N ASN A 165 -4.59 12.21 3.84
CA ASN A 165 -4.06 11.01 4.50
C ASN A 165 -5.10 10.00 5.00
N THR A 166 -6.39 10.25 4.77
CA THR A 166 -7.48 9.44 5.35
C THR A 166 -7.45 7.98 4.90
N LYS A 167 -7.13 7.73 3.62
CA LYS A 167 -7.07 6.37 3.06
C LYS A 167 -5.92 5.55 3.65
N SER A 168 -4.75 6.16 3.83
CA SER A 168 -3.58 5.51 4.45
C SER A 168 -3.84 5.18 5.92
N ILE A 169 -4.48 6.09 6.68
CA ILE A 169 -4.90 5.82 8.06
C ILE A 169 -5.87 4.63 8.12
N PHE A 170 -6.86 4.60 7.23
CA PHE A 170 -7.81 3.49 7.16
C PHE A 170 -7.12 2.15 6.89
N CYS A 171 -6.25 2.08 5.88
CA CYS A 171 -5.51 0.85 5.57
C CYS A 171 -4.59 0.42 6.72
N CYS A 172 -3.91 1.36 7.38
CA CYS A 172 -3.14 1.06 8.59
C CYS A 172 -4.04 0.47 9.68
N ALA A 173 -5.18 1.08 9.97
CA ALA A 173 -6.09 0.63 11.03
C ALA A 173 -6.62 -0.78 10.76
N VAL A 174 -7.02 -1.07 9.51
CA VAL A 174 -7.46 -2.41 9.11
C VAL A 174 -6.33 -3.43 9.28
N SER A 175 -5.12 -3.10 8.83
CA SER A 175 -3.95 -4.00 8.98
C SER A 175 -3.60 -4.27 10.44
N THR A 176 -3.68 -3.25 11.31
CA THR A 176 -3.40 -3.40 12.74
C THR A 176 -4.45 -4.26 13.44
N LEU A 177 -5.73 -4.08 13.09
CA LEU A 177 -6.82 -4.86 13.65
C LEU A 177 -6.74 -6.32 13.20
N ALA A 178 -6.42 -6.56 11.92
CA ALA A 178 -6.23 -7.92 11.41
C ALA A 178 -5.07 -8.63 12.12
N PHE A 179 -3.97 -7.92 12.39
CA PHE A 179 -2.81 -8.48 13.09
C PHE A 179 -3.06 -8.71 14.58
N LEU A 180 -3.83 -7.84 15.24
CA LEU A 180 -4.33 -8.06 16.61
C LEU A 180 -5.23 -9.30 16.68
N ALA A 181 -6.18 -9.43 15.75
CA ALA A 181 -7.05 -10.58 15.65
C ALA A 181 -6.27 -11.88 15.42
N LEU A 182 -5.20 -11.83 14.63
CA LEU A 182 -4.29 -12.97 14.42
C LEU A 182 -3.66 -13.42 15.75
N LEU A 183 -3.12 -12.50 16.54
CA LEU A 183 -2.54 -12.82 17.85
C LEU A 183 -3.57 -13.47 18.78
N ILE A 184 -4.79 -12.91 18.84
CA ILE A 184 -5.88 -13.45 19.67
C ILE A 184 -6.23 -14.88 19.24
N MET A 185 -6.37 -15.12 17.93
CA MET A 185 -6.67 -16.46 17.40
C MET A 185 -5.58 -17.48 17.72
N LEU A 186 -4.30 -17.09 17.65
CA LEU A 186 -3.19 -17.97 18.04
C LEU A 186 -3.13 -18.23 19.56
N LEU A 187 -3.56 -17.28 20.38
CA LEU A 187 -3.70 -17.48 21.82
C LEU A 187 -4.84 -18.43 22.16
N VAL A 188 -5.99 -18.30 21.48
CA VAL A 188 -7.12 -19.23 21.59
C VAL A 188 -6.71 -20.63 21.12
N PHE A 189 -5.94 -20.74 20.03
CA PHE A 189 -5.35 -22.01 19.60
C PHE A 189 -4.49 -22.63 20.69
N LYS A 190 -3.57 -21.84 21.27
CA LYS A 190 -2.71 -22.30 22.37
C LYS A 190 -3.54 -22.78 23.55
N ALA A 191 -4.57 -22.04 23.97
CA ALA A 191 -5.38 -22.41 25.12
C ALA A 191 -6.19 -23.70 24.90
N ASN A 192 -6.79 -23.89 23.72
CA ASN A 192 -7.70 -25.00 23.45
C ASN A 192 -6.99 -26.28 22.96
N VAL A 193 -5.89 -26.14 22.21
CA VAL A 193 -5.19 -27.29 21.62
C VAL A 193 -4.11 -27.82 22.57
N LEU A 194 -3.39 -26.95 23.27
CA LEU A 194 -2.37 -27.39 24.23
C LEU A 194 -2.98 -28.09 25.44
N SER A 195 -4.16 -27.66 25.90
CA SER A 195 -4.86 -28.31 27.01
C SER A 195 -5.40 -29.69 26.64
N ALA A 196 -5.75 -29.92 25.38
CA ALA A 196 -6.27 -31.20 24.90
C ALA A 196 -5.18 -32.20 24.48
N TYR A 197 -3.97 -31.74 24.12
CA TYR A 197 -2.88 -32.57 23.57
C TYR A 197 -1.50 -32.23 24.14
N ALA A 198 -1.43 -31.90 25.43
CA ALA A 198 -0.24 -31.38 26.11
C ALA A 198 1.01 -32.28 25.95
N ASP A 199 0.81 -33.60 25.88
CA ASP A 199 1.91 -34.58 25.81
C ASP A 199 2.48 -34.76 24.40
N ILE A 200 1.75 -34.34 23.37
CA ILE A 200 2.08 -34.61 21.96
C ILE A 200 2.48 -33.33 21.22
N ILE A 201 1.88 -32.19 21.57
CA ILE A 201 1.99 -30.95 20.82
C ILE A 201 2.53 -29.83 21.71
N HIS A 202 3.74 -29.34 21.41
CA HIS A 202 4.24 -28.10 21.99
C HIS A 202 4.13 -26.96 20.98
N PHE A 203 3.35 -25.94 21.33
CA PHE A 203 3.14 -24.73 20.54
C PHE A 203 3.66 -23.48 21.28
N GLY A 204 4.58 -22.77 20.63
CA GLY A 204 5.15 -21.52 21.11
C GLY A 204 4.94 -20.37 20.13
N LEU A 205 4.60 -19.20 20.65
CA LEU A 205 4.57 -17.96 19.86
C LEU A 205 6.00 -17.43 19.74
N GLY A 206 6.43 -17.13 18.51
CA GLY A 206 7.70 -16.49 18.24
C GLY A 206 7.69 -14.99 18.59
N PRO A 207 8.86 -14.38 18.86
CA PRO A 207 8.95 -12.95 19.17
C PRO A 207 8.48 -12.07 18.01
N ALA A 208 8.54 -12.58 16.77
CA ALA A 208 8.13 -11.87 15.57
C ALA A 208 6.66 -11.42 15.58
N ILE A 209 5.76 -12.14 16.26
CA ILE A 209 4.36 -11.71 16.41
C ILE A 209 4.29 -10.42 17.22
N TYR A 210 4.94 -10.37 18.38
CA TYR A 210 4.89 -9.18 19.24
C TYR A 210 5.59 -7.98 18.61
N ILE A 211 6.75 -8.20 17.97
CA ILE A 211 7.47 -7.16 17.25
C ILE A 211 6.61 -6.66 16.08
N GLY A 212 6.02 -7.56 15.28
CA GLY A 212 5.12 -7.21 14.19
C GLY A 212 3.95 -6.33 14.65
N LEU A 213 3.32 -6.70 15.77
CA LEU A 213 2.23 -5.91 16.34
C LEU A 213 2.69 -4.50 16.74
N ALA A 214 3.82 -4.40 17.44
CA ALA A 214 4.39 -3.12 17.84
C ALA A 214 4.70 -2.23 16.62
N LEU A 215 5.22 -2.81 15.53
CA LEU A 215 5.50 -2.09 14.29
C LEU A 215 4.22 -1.57 13.62
N PHE A 216 3.17 -2.40 13.54
CA PHE A 216 1.87 -1.99 13.00
C PHE A 216 1.23 -0.86 13.80
N ILE A 217 1.25 -0.94 15.13
CA ILE A 217 0.76 0.12 16.03
C ILE A 217 1.56 1.41 15.85
N THR A 218 2.89 1.30 15.79
CA THR A 218 3.76 2.45 15.58
C THR A 218 3.51 3.10 14.22
N ASN A 219 3.29 2.31 13.17
CA ASN A 219 2.94 2.85 11.85
C ASN A 219 1.57 3.58 11.88
N LEU A 220 0.57 3.04 12.56
CA LEU A 220 -0.74 3.68 12.71
C LEU A 220 -0.63 5.02 13.48
N THR A 221 0.08 5.04 14.59
CA THR A 221 0.26 6.25 15.40
C THR A 221 0.95 7.37 14.62
N LEU A 222 2.02 7.05 13.87
CA LEU A 222 2.68 8.01 12.98
C LEU A 222 1.72 8.60 11.92
N ASN A 223 0.86 7.76 11.33
CA ASN A 223 -0.12 8.20 10.34
C ASN A 223 -1.18 9.15 10.93
N ILE A 224 -1.58 8.94 12.19
CA ILE A 224 -2.50 9.80 12.93
C ILE A 224 -1.82 11.12 13.28
N ILE A 225 -0.61 11.09 13.83
CA ILE A 225 0.16 12.30 14.23
C ILE A 225 0.40 13.23 13.05
N ILE A 226 0.71 12.68 11.87
CA ILE A 226 1.01 13.48 10.67
C ILE A 226 -0.26 14.09 10.04
N HIS A 227 -1.43 13.49 10.26
CA HIS A 227 -2.70 13.91 9.66
C HIS A 227 -3.02 15.41 9.81
N PRO A 228 -2.99 16.02 11.02
CA PRO A 228 -3.25 17.45 11.19
C PRO A 228 -2.23 18.32 10.45
N SER A 229 -0.95 17.93 10.43
CA SER A 229 0.11 18.68 9.74
C SER A 229 -0.13 18.74 8.23
N LEU A 230 -0.58 17.64 7.63
CA LEU A 230 -0.90 17.57 6.20
C LEU A 230 -2.16 18.37 5.86
N LYS A 231 -3.17 18.33 6.75
CA LYS A 231 -4.39 19.13 6.61
C LYS A 231 -4.10 20.63 6.65
N ARG A 232 -3.17 21.07 7.51
CA ARG A 232 -2.71 22.46 7.58
C ARG A 232 -2.00 22.89 6.30
N GLN A 233 -1.01 22.12 5.85
CA GLN A 233 -0.26 22.43 4.61
C GLN A 233 -1.15 22.47 3.37
N ARG A 234 -2.18 21.62 3.30
CA ARG A 234 -3.16 21.71 2.23
C ARG A 234 -3.85 23.08 2.22
N LYS A 235 -4.28 23.59 3.37
CA LYS A 235 -4.97 24.89 3.43
C LYS A 235 -4.06 25.99 2.89
N GLU A 236 -2.79 26.00 3.29
CA GLU A 236 -1.79 27.00 2.89
C GLU A 236 -1.46 26.93 1.38
N HIS A 237 -1.42 25.74 0.77
CA HIS A 237 -1.09 25.56 -0.65
C HIS A 237 -2.27 25.77 -1.63
N PHE A 238 -3.51 25.59 -1.17
CA PHE A 238 -4.71 25.74 -2.02
C PHE A 238 -5.44 27.08 -1.79
N SER A 239 -4.94 27.94 -0.89
CA SER A 239 -5.40 29.32 -0.70
C SER A 239 -4.61 30.36 -1.51
N LEU A 240 -3.65 29.91 -2.32
CA LEU A 240 -2.83 30.69 -3.25
C LEU A 240 -3.20 30.30 -4.70
#